data_AF-A0A0S8IZC3-F1
#
_entry.id   AF-A0A0S8IZC3-F1
#
_cell.length_a   1.000
_cell.length_b   1.000
_cell.length_c   1.000
_cell.angle_alpha   90.00
_cell.angle_beta   90.00
_cell.angle_gamma   90.00
#
_symmetry.space_group_name_H-M   'P 1'
#
loop_
_entity.id
_entity.type
_entity.pdbx_description
1 polymer ?
#
loop_
_entity_poly.entity_id
_entity_poly.type
_entity_poly.pdbx_seq_one_letter_code
_entity_poly.pdbx_strand_id
1 'polypeptide(L)'
;MVEFEADILSEVIGCEGYHKKAPEFGSRAWVMNGKDVDVVYWDTGNGWCAIMQIIPKGDKELLNMTIKFYERLGEEIEKNYDEHMQRLD
;
A
#
# COMPACT_ATOMS: atom_id res chain seq x y z
N MET A 1 -6.66 -9.90 -5.27
CA MET A 1 -5.64 -8.85 -5.52
C MET A 1 -5.11 -9.10 -6.92
N VAL A 2 -4.97 -8.06 -7.74
CA VAL A 2 -4.35 -8.21 -9.08
C VAL A 2 -2.85 -8.16 -8.89
N GLU A 3 -2.13 -9.10 -9.51
CA GLU A 3 -0.67 -9.17 -9.47
C GLU A 3 -0.09 -8.71 -10.81
N PHE A 4 1.07 -8.08 -10.75
CA PHE A 4 1.81 -7.61 -11.92
C PHE A 4 3.32 -7.62 -11.63
N GLU A 5 4.10 -7.64 -12.71
CA GLU A 5 5.55 -7.49 -12.61
C GLU A 5 5.90 -6.08 -12.09
N ALA A 6 6.87 -6.01 -11.19
CA ALA A 6 7.30 -4.75 -10.58
C ALA A 6 7.77 -3.71 -11.62
N ASP A 7 8.35 -4.18 -12.74
CA ASP A 7 8.84 -3.32 -13.81
C ASP A 7 7.70 -2.59 -14.54
N ILE A 8 6.55 -3.25 -14.73
CA ILE A 8 5.35 -2.63 -15.31
C ILE A 8 4.86 -1.52 -14.37
N LEU A 9 4.84 -1.78 -13.06
CA LEU A 9 4.42 -0.78 -12.08
C LEU A 9 5.38 0.42 -12.08
N SER A 10 6.69 0.20 -12.15
CA SER A 10 7.71 1.25 -12.25
C SER A 10 7.50 2.14 -13.46
N GLU A 11 7.21 1.56 -14.63
CA GLU A 11 6.93 2.32 -15.84
C GLU A 11 5.66 3.17 -15.70
N VAL A 12 4.57 2.58 -15.20
CA VAL A 12 3.27 3.26 -15.04
C VAL A 12 3.37 4.48 -14.13
N ILE A 13 4.12 4.40 -13.04
CA ILE A 13 4.22 5.51 -12.08
C ILE A 13 5.42 6.44 -12.34
N GLY A 14 6.25 6.15 -13.35
CA GLY A 14 7.48 6.88 -13.64
C GLY A 14 8.49 6.80 -12.49
N CYS A 15 8.73 5.61 -11.94
CA CYS A 15 9.73 5.41 -10.90
C CYS A 15 11.13 5.37 -11.52
N GLU A 16 11.98 6.35 -11.18
CA GLU A 16 13.36 6.43 -11.66
C GLU A 16 14.39 5.89 -10.65
N GLY A 17 13.93 5.47 -9.46
CA GLY A 17 14.79 5.12 -8.33
C GLY A 17 14.57 3.72 -7.79
N TYR A 18 15.40 3.34 -6.82
CA TYR A 18 15.25 2.06 -6.13
C TYR A 18 14.02 2.04 -5.22
N HIS A 19 13.37 0.87 -5.17
CA HIS A 19 12.27 0.62 -4.25
C HIS A 19 12.81 0.56 -2.82
N LYS A 20 12.06 1.09 -1.86
CA LYS A 20 12.45 1.11 -0.44
C LYS A 20 11.63 0.12 0.34
N LYS A 21 12.24 -0.59 1.30
CA LYS A 21 11.49 -1.44 2.22
C LYS A 21 10.53 -0.57 3.05
N ALA A 22 9.33 -1.10 3.28
CA ALA A 22 8.29 -0.44 4.07
C ALA A 22 7.76 -1.41 5.16
N PRO A 23 8.62 -1.78 6.13
CA PRO A 23 8.31 -2.83 7.12
C PRO A 23 7.08 -2.53 7.98
N GLU A 24 6.68 -1.27 8.09
CA GLU A 24 5.45 -0.82 8.74
C GLU A 24 4.17 -1.39 8.09
N PHE A 25 4.25 -1.83 6.83
CA PHE A 25 3.18 -2.54 6.11
C PHE A 25 3.41 -4.06 6.02
N GLY A 26 4.48 -4.55 6.65
CA GLY A 26 4.85 -5.97 6.73
C GLY A 26 6.18 -6.33 6.07
N SER A 27 6.67 -7.55 6.32
CA SER A 27 8.06 -7.95 6.02
C SER A 27 8.43 -7.97 4.53
N ARG A 28 7.44 -8.17 3.65
CA ARG A 28 7.60 -8.15 2.20
C ARG A 28 7.04 -6.89 1.54
N ALA A 29 6.66 -5.88 2.33
CA ALA A 29 6.18 -4.62 1.79
C ALA A 29 7.33 -3.72 1.34
N TRP A 30 7.07 -2.99 0.26
CA TRP A 30 7.98 -2.04 -0.35
C TRP A 30 7.21 -0.79 -0.80
N VAL A 31 7.89 0.34 -0.85
CA VAL A 31 7.42 1.60 -1.40
C VAL A 31 8.19 1.89 -2.69
N MET A 32 7.44 2.11 -3.76
CA MET A 32 7.94 2.61 -5.04
C MET A 32 7.60 4.09 -5.16
N ASN A 33 8.61 4.93 -5.42
CA ASN A 33 8.42 6.37 -5.49
C ASN A 33 8.18 6.79 -6.94
N GLY A 34 6.95 7.13 -7.29
CA GLY A 34 6.61 7.59 -8.64
C GLY A 34 6.61 9.11 -8.76
N LYS A 35 6.34 9.60 -9.96
CA LYS A 35 6.27 11.03 -10.27
C LYS A 35 5.08 11.71 -9.58
N ASP A 36 3.89 11.14 -9.77
CA ASP A 36 2.62 11.73 -9.29
C ASP A 36 1.99 10.93 -8.14
N VAL A 37 2.39 9.67 -7.97
CA VAL A 37 1.92 8.78 -6.89
C VAL A 37 3.09 7.98 -6.33
N ASP A 38 3.08 7.71 -5.03
CA ASP A 38 3.85 6.63 -4.42
C ASP A 38 2.96 5.40 -4.28
N VAL A 39 3.55 4.22 -4.41
CA VAL A 39 2.81 2.95 -4.30
C VAL A 39 3.48 2.08 -3.25
N VAL A 40 2.69 1.66 -2.27
CA VAL A 40 3.05 0.56 -1.37
C VAL A 40 2.59 -0.74 -2.02
N TYR A 41 3.49 -1.69 -2.20
CA TYR A 41 3.19 -2.98 -2.78
C TYR A 41 3.73 -4.12 -1.91
N TRP A 42 3.05 -5.26 -1.98
CA TRP A 42 3.49 -6.52 -1.39
C TRP A 42 4.27 -7.32 -2.43
N ASP A 43 5.52 -7.68 -2.13
CA ASP A 43 6.27 -8.63 -2.96
C ASP A 43 5.67 -10.03 -2.79
N THR A 44 5.08 -10.58 -3.85
CA THR A 44 4.50 -11.93 -3.85
C THR A 44 5.57 -12.98 -4.21
N GLY A 45 6.66 -12.57 -4.86
CA GLY A 45 7.82 -13.39 -5.22
C GLY A 45 8.04 -13.43 -6.73
N ASN A 46 9.23 -13.87 -7.16
CA ASN A 46 9.57 -14.02 -8.59
C ASN A 46 9.39 -12.74 -9.43
N GLY A 47 9.57 -11.56 -8.83
CA GLY A 47 9.39 -10.26 -9.51
C GLY A 47 7.94 -9.77 -9.57
N TRP A 48 6.99 -10.52 -9.00
CA TRP A 48 5.59 -10.15 -8.93
C TRP A 48 5.26 -9.37 -7.66
N CYS A 49 4.29 -8.48 -7.79
CA CYS A 49 3.80 -7.67 -6.69
C CYS A 49 2.29 -7.43 -6.77
N ALA A 50 1.71 -7.07 -5.63
CA ALA A 50 0.32 -6.64 -5.51
C ALA A 50 0.26 -5.27 -4.83
N ILE A 51 -0.50 -4.32 -5.40
CA ILE A 51 -0.69 -2.99 -4.80
C ILE A 51 -1.43 -3.14 -3.49
N MET A 52 -0.86 -2.57 -2.44
CA MET A 52 -1.50 -2.43 -1.13
C MET A 52 -2.12 -1.03 -0.98
N GLN A 53 -1.40 0.01 -1.39
CA GLN A 53 -1.81 1.40 -1.22
C GLN A 53 -1.25 2.29 -2.33
N ILE A 54 -2.04 3.29 -2.73
CA ILE A 54 -1.63 4.37 -3.65
C ILE A 54 -1.70 5.68 -2.88
N ILE A 55 -0.61 6.46 -2.93
CA ILE A 55 -0.43 7.70 -2.19
C ILE A 55 -0.23 8.83 -3.20
N PRO A 56 -1.23 9.68 -3.46
CA PRO A 56 -1.09 10.78 -4.42
C PRO A 56 -0.17 11.90 -3.91
N LYS A 57 0.61 12.49 -4.83
CA LYS A 57 1.46 13.66 -4.59
C LYS A 57 0.79 14.94 -5.11
N GLY A 58 1.26 16.08 -4.61
CA GLY A 58 0.92 17.41 -5.16
C GLY A 58 -0.25 18.11 -4.49
N ASP A 59 -1.34 17.40 -4.19
CA ASP A 59 -2.49 17.98 -3.47
C ASP A 59 -2.49 17.55 -2.00
N LYS A 60 -2.12 18.49 -1.11
CA LYS A 60 -2.10 18.26 0.34
C LYS A 60 -3.48 17.93 0.90
N GLU A 61 -4.55 18.46 0.31
CA GLU A 61 -5.91 18.19 0.76
C GLU A 61 -6.30 16.76 0.39
N LEU A 62 -6.03 16.34 -0.85
CA LEU A 62 -6.25 14.96 -1.29
C LEU A 62 -5.42 13.97 -0.47
N LEU A 63 -4.14 14.26 -0.25
CA LEU A 63 -3.25 13.42 0.58
C LEU A 63 -3.81 13.26 2.00
N ASN A 64 -4.24 14.36 2.64
CA ASN A 64 -4.83 14.31 3.97
C ASN A 64 -6.15 13.53 4.01
N MET A 65 -6.99 13.64 2.98
CA MET A 65 -8.21 12.84 2.87
C MET A 65 -7.88 11.34 2.71
N THR A 66 -6.91 11.01 1.87
CA THR A 66 -6.45 9.63 1.66
C THR A 66 -5.89 9.03 2.95
N ILE A 67 -5.04 9.76 3.69
CA ILE A 67 -4.50 9.30 4.98
C ILE A 67 -5.64 9.04 5.97
N LYS A 68 -6.55 10.01 6.16
CA LYS A 68 -7.70 9.85 7.08
C LYS A 68 -8.61 8.68 6.72
N PHE A 69 -8.77 8.40 5.42
CA PHE A 69 -9.55 7.26 4.97
C PHE A 69 -8.90 5.94 5.39
N TYR A 70 -7.60 5.78 5.16
CA TYR A 70 -6.89 4.55 5.55
C TYR A 70 -6.78 4.38 7.07
N GLU A 71 -6.58 5.46 7.83
CA GLU A 71 -6.62 5.43 9.30
C GLU A 71 -7.97 4.92 9.80
N ARG A 72 -9.08 5.51 9.31
CA ARG A 72 -10.44 5.07 9.67
C ARG A 72 -10.72 3.63 9.28
N LEU A 73 -10.27 3.21 8.09
CA LEU A 73 -10.43 1.84 7.64
C LEU A 73 -9.66 0.86 8.55
N GLY A 74 -8.45 1.21 8.95
CA GLY A 74 -7.65 0.43 9.91
C GLY A 74 -8.38 0.27 11.25
N GLU A 75 -8.86 1.36 11.83
CA GLU A 75 -9.64 1.34 13.08
C GLU A 75 -10.88 0.44 12.99
N GLU A 76 -11.63 0.52 11.88
CA GLU A 76 -12.81 -0.32 11.69
C GLU A 76 -12.46 -1.80 11.48
N ILE A 77 -11.37 -2.10 10.78
CA ILE A 77 -10.88 -3.48 10.63
C ILE A 77 -10.48 -4.05 11.99
N GLU A 78 -9.72 -3.32 12.81
CA GLU A 78 -9.30 -3.77 14.15
C GLU A 78 -10.50 -4.06 15.06
N LYS A 79 -11.46 -3.12 15.14
CA LYS A 79 -12.69 -3.31 15.92
C LYS A 79 -13.46 -4.57 15.50
N ASN A 80 -13.65 -4.75 14.19
CA ASN A 80 -14.43 -5.87 13.68
C ASN A 80 -13.67 -7.21 13.76
N TYR A 81 -12.34 -7.22 13.61
CA TYR A 81 -11.54 -8.45 13.82
C TYR A 81 -11.56 -8.90 15.28
N ASP A 82 -11.47 -7.97 16.23
CA ASP A 82 -11.59 -8.28 17.66
C ASP A 82 -12.98 -8.80 18.02
N GLU A 83 -14.05 -8.22 17.48
CA GLU A 83 -15.42 -8.69 17.68
C GLU A 83 -15.68 -10.08 17.09
N HIS A 84 -15.00 -10.45 15.99
CA HIS A 84 -15.15 -11.76 15.37
C HIS A 84 -14.32 -12.86 16.04
N MET A 85 -13.19 -12.52 16.68
CA MET A 85 -12.43 -13.47 17.51
C MET A 85 -13.13 -13.76 18.85
N GLN A 86 -13.81 -12.78 19.46
CA GLN A 86 -14.60 -12.99 20.68
C GLN A 86 -15.86 -13.86 20.51
N ARG A 87 -16.28 -14.16 19.28
CA ARG A 87 -17.44 -15.02 18.98
C ARG A 87 -17.06 -16.47 18.67
N LEU A 88 -15.77 -16.80 18.68
CA LEU A 88 -15.25 -18.14 18.43
C LEU A 88 -14.88 -18.91 19.70
N ASP A 89 -15.20 -18.36 20.88
CA ASP A 89 -15.08 -19.02 22.19
C ASP A 89 -16.41 -19.67 22.64
#